data_AF-A0A4V0I2Z8-F1
#
_entry.id   AF-A0A4V0I2Z8-F1
#
_cell.length_a   1.000
_cell.length_b   1.000
_cell.length_c   1.000
_cell.angle_alpha   90.00
_cell.angle_beta   90.00
_cell.angle_gamma   90.00
#
_symmetry.space_group_name_H-M   'P 1'
#
loop_
_entity.id
_entity.type
_entity.pdbx_description
1 polymer ?
#
loop_
_entity_poly.entity_id
_entity_poly.type
_entity_poly.pdbx_seq_one_letter_code
_entity_poly.pdbx_strand_id
1 'polypeptide(L)'
;MVPVVTASVLDSVRQHLPGSEVILSTWKGSDCTGLAPDVIAENDDPGPIPTPGKTNNVNRQIVSTRRGLALATRRYAMKLRSDTPLVGSQALEWYSRSLVCPRPKEPRVFRERILTCRHFTRNPERSPWLFHPSDIFMLGLHEDLNRLWNVRLVTGDRALHAASGTGSTQLAWKPRTQMVCAAIWGCDESQQAPEQYLWLACLRRFAGLAARKSLIRIPSPSNLWLSERSLLANFYTAETDDLGIRLPPRIAVGEFGFKVSRPSTCYSNEEWERLSALYSENPRPFSRGLPTLLRQVRAMLRDEHIHRVWAHMLFHRDGALRRRVRSLFRQAEQAK
;
A
#
# COMPACT_ATOMS: atom_id res chain seq x y z
N MET A 1 11.53 21.81 13.97
CA MET A 1 11.18 20.45 14.46
C MET A 1 11.46 19.34 13.44
N VAL A 2 11.19 19.51 12.14
CA VAL A 2 11.51 18.53 11.07
C VAL A 2 13.02 18.18 10.93
N PRO A 3 13.97 19.11 11.13
CA PRO A 3 15.40 18.79 11.01
C PRO A 3 15.88 17.76 12.05
N VAL A 4 15.37 17.83 13.28
CA VAL A 4 15.80 16.96 14.38
C VAL A 4 15.45 15.49 14.12
N VAL A 5 14.23 15.23 13.63
CA VAL A 5 13.81 13.86 13.32
C VAL A 5 14.62 13.32 12.14
N THR A 6 14.78 14.10 11.08
CA THR A 6 15.55 13.68 9.90
C THR A 6 17.01 13.40 10.24
N ALA A 7 17.65 14.26 11.05
CA ALA A 7 19.00 14.05 11.55
C ALA A 7 19.13 12.72 12.28
N SER A 8 18.20 12.42 13.21
CA SER A 8 18.21 11.14 13.94
C SER A 8 18.11 9.92 13.03
N VAL A 9 17.39 10.02 11.90
CA VAL A 9 17.31 8.95 10.92
C VAL A 9 18.65 8.80 10.19
N LEU A 10 19.26 9.89 9.74
CA LEU A 10 20.57 9.86 9.09
C LEU A 10 21.64 9.26 10.02
N ASP A 11 21.68 9.68 11.27
CA ASP A 11 22.61 9.18 12.29
C ASP A 11 22.42 7.67 12.50
N SER A 12 21.16 7.22 12.60
CA SER A 12 20.86 5.79 12.74
C SER A 12 21.33 4.96 11.54
N VAL A 13 21.24 5.52 10.32
CA VAL A 13 21.76 4.85 9.11
C VAL A 13 23.27 4.77 9.15
N ARG A 14 23.97 5.84 9.55
CA ARG A 14 25.44 5.81 9.70
C ARG A 14 25.89 4.82 10.79
N GLN A 15 25.15 4.72 11.88
CA GLN A 15 25.44 3.79 12.97
C GLN A 15 25.27 2.34 12.53
N HIS A 16 24.16 1.99 11.89
CA HIS A 16 23.81 0.60 11.61
C HIS A 16 24.26 0.11 10.23
N LEU A 17 24.48 1.02 9.29
CA LEU A 17 24.90 0.76 7.91
C LEU A 17 26.06 1.69 7.51
N PRO A 18 27.21 1.68 8.21
CA PRO A 18 28.29 2.65 8.00
C PRO A 18 28.88 2.66 6.58
N GLY A 19 28.81 1.54 5.85
CA GLY A 19 29.26 1.43 4.47
C GLY A 19 28.23 1.83 3.40
N SER A 20 27.05 2.30 3.81
CA SER A 20 25.99 2.70 2.87
C SER A 20 26.22 4.10 2.30
N GLU A 21 25.83 4.27 1.03
CA GLU A 21 25.61 5.58 0.42
C GLU A 21 24.26 6.12 0.90
N VAL A 22 24.25 7.33 1.46
CA VAL A 22 23.08 7.95 2.06
C VAL A 22 22.67 9.16 1.24
N ILE A 23 21.48 9.07 0.63
CA ILE A 23 20.90 10.13 -0.19
C ILE A 23 19.66 10.68 0.51
N LEU A 24 19.68 11.97 0.86
CA LEU A 24 18.51 12.66 1.37
C LEU A 24 17.79 13.36 0.23
N SER A 25 16.68 12.77 -0.23
CA SER A 25 15.80 13.44 -1.20
C SER A 25 14.78 14.33 -0.48
N THR A 26 14.86 15.64 -0.69
CA THR A 26 14.06 16.66 -0.01
C THR A 26 13.50 17.69 -0.99
N TRP A 27 12.79 18.71 -0.50
CA TRP A 27 12.21 19.78 -1.33
C TRP A 27 13.15 20.98 -1.40
N LYS A 28 13.18 21.67 -2.54
CA LYS A 28 13.91 22.95 -2.66
C LYS A 28 13.50 23.92 -1.55
N GLY A 29 14.49 24.54 -0.92
CA GLY A 29 14.26 25.49 0.19
C GLY A 29 13.97 24.83 1.54
N SER A 30 14.11 23.50 1.66
CA SER A 30 14.07 22.82 2.97
C SER A 30 15.32 23.15 3.77
N ASP A 31 15.16 23.44 5.06
CA ASP A 31 16.29 23.59 5.98
C ASP A 31 17.02 22.26 6.15
N CYS A 32 18.25 22.21 5.64
CA CYS A 32 19.16 21.06 5.72
C CYS A 32 20.36 21.34 6.62
N THR A 33 20.34 22.42 7.41
CA THR A 33 21.43 22.81 8.30
C THR A 33 21.72 21.68 9.30
N GLY A 34 22.98 21.24 9.38
CA GLY A 34 23.41 20.18 10.29
C GLY A 34 23.08 18.75 9.84
N LEU A 35 22.51 18.55 8.65
CA LEU A 35 22.32 17.22 8.06
C LEU A 35 23.57 16.82 7.26
N ALA A 36 24.04 15.58 7.44
CA ALA A 36 25.25 15.06 6.78
C ALA A 36 25.02 13.76 5.94
N PRO A 37 24.06 13.75 4.99
CA PRO A 37 24.01 12.70 3.97
C PRO A 37 25.17 12.84 2.97
N ASP A 38 25.45 11.80 2.19
CA ASP A 38 26.44 11.88 1.10
C ASP A 38 25.95 12.77 -0.04
N VAL A 39 24.63 12.78 -0.28
CA VAL A 39 23.99 13.59 -1.32
C VAL A 39 22.68 14.17 -0.80
N ILE A 40 22.45 15.47 -1.03
CA ILE A 40 21.13 16.11 -0.87
C ILE A 40 20.53 16.32 -2.26
N ALA A 41 19.35 15.73 -2.48
CA ALA A 41 18.63 15.84 -3.73
C ALA A 41 17.40 16.73 -3.55
N GLU A 42 17.48 17.98 -3.99
CA GLU A 42 16.37 18.93 -3.90
C GLU A 42 15.39 18.76 -5.08
N ASN A 43 14.10 18.71 -4.76
CA ASN A 43 13.02 18.50 -5.71
C ASN A 43 12.04 19.68 -5.71
N ASP A 44 11.42 19.93 -6.85
CA ASP A 44 10.19 20.71 -6.91
C ASP A 44 9.06 19.91 -6.25
N ASP A 45 8.39 20.50 -5.25
CA ASP A 45 7.29 19.85 -4.55
C ASP A 45 6.05 19.80 -5.46
N PRO A 46 5.56 18.60 -5.85
CA PRO A 46 4.36 18.48 -6.67
C PRO A 46 3.07 18.85 -5.92
N GLY A 47 3.18 19.18 -4.63
CA GLY A 47 2.07 19.47 -3.74
C GLY A 47 1.34 18.21 -3.26
N PRO A 48 0.53 18.34 -2.20
CA PRO A 48 -0.36 17.27 -1.79
C PRO A 48 -1.53 17.16 -2.78
N ILE A 49 -2.01 15.95 -3.01
CA ILE A 49 -3.28 15.75 -3.73
C ILE A 49 -4.42 15.93 -2.73
N PRO A 50 -5.36 16.86 -2.96
CA PRO A 50 -6.53 17.02 -2.10
C PRO A 50 -7.39 15.76 -2.17
N THR A 51 -7.71 15.18 -1.02
CA THR A 51 -8.68 14.10 -0.90
C THR A 51 -9.70 14.44 0.20
N PRO A 52 -10.98 14.06 0.09
CA PRO A 52 -11.96 14.40 1.12
C PRO A 52 -11.50 13.93 2.51
N GLY A 53 -11.29 14.88 3.41
CA GLY A 53 -10.87 14.64 4.80
C GLY A 53 -9.37 14.38 5.04
N LYS A 54 -8.51 14.27 4.00
CA LYS A 54 -7.05 14.07 4.14
C LYS A 54 -6.25 14.61 2.95
N THR A 55 -4.94 14.74 3.11
CA THR A 55 -4.03 14.97 1.98
C THR A 55 -3.38 13.66 1.56
N ASN A 56 -3.38 13.37 0.25
CA ASN A 56 -2.70 12.22 -0.31
C ASN A 56 -1.32 12.65 -0.82
N ASN A 57 -0.27 12.05 -0.24
CA ASN A 57 1.12 12.39 -0.51
C ASN A 57 1.78 11.49 -1.57
N VAL A 58 1.02 10.69 -2.32
CA VAL A 58 1.60 9.73 -3.27
C VAL A 58 2.53 10.38 -4.31
N ASN A 59 2.16 11.55 -4.86
CA ASN A 59 3.03 12.27 -5.80
C ASN A 59 4.35 12.71 -5.15
N ARG A 60 4.28 13.20 -3.91
CA ARG A 60 5.48 13.55 -3.14
C ARG A 60 6.37 12.34 -2.92
N GLN A 61 5.80 11.19 -2.56
CA GLN A 61 6.56 9.95 -2.40
C GLN A 61 7.20 9.49 -3.72
N ILE A 62 6.48 9.59 -4.84
CA ILE A 62 6.99 9.20 -6.16
C ILE A 62 8.16 10.11 -6.57
N VAL A 63 7.99 11.44 -6.48
CA VAL A 63 9.02 12.40 -6.90
C VAL A 63 10.29 12.21 -6.07
N SER A 64 10.19 12.23 -4.74
CA SER A 64 11.36 12.12 -3.87
C SER A 64 12.05 10.77 -3.99
N THR A 65 11.29 9.67 -4.00
CA THR A 65 11.88 8.33 -4.10
C THR A 65 12.55 8.10 -5.45
N ARG A 66 11.93 8.53 -6.56
CA ARG A 66 12.54 8.42 -7.90
C ARG A 66 13.82 9.23 -7.99
N ARG A 67 13.86 10.43 -7.42
CA ARG A 67 15.05 11.26 -7.46
C ARG A 67 16.19 10.64 -6.65
N GLY A 68 15.90 10.14 -5.45
CA GLY A 68 16.89 9.43 -4.63
C GLY A 68 17.44 8.19 -5.35
N LEU A 69 16.55 7.36 -5.92
CA LEU A 69 16.97 6.17 -6.67
C LEU A 69 17.75 6.51 -7.94
N ALA A 70 17.45 7.62 -8.63
CA ALA A 70 18.21 8.04 -9.81
C ALA A 70 19.65 8.45 -9.49
N LEU A 71 19.93 8.83 -8.24
CA LEU A 71 21.27 9.21 -7.78
C LEU A 71 22.00 8.04 -7.09
N ALA A 72 21.27 7.02 -6.64
CA ALA A 72 21.86 5.84 -6.01
C ALA A 72 22.72 5.04 -7.00
N THR A 73 23.92 4.69 -6.57
CA THR A 73 24.94 4.03 -7.41
C THR A 73 25.11 2.54 -7.07
N ARG A 74 24.54 2.09 -5.96
CA ARG A 74 24.72 0.73 -5.42
C ARG A 74 23.73 -0.26 -6.04
N ARG A 75 24.16 -1.53 -6.13
CA ARG A 75 23.34 -2.65 -6.66
C ARG A 75 22.04 -2.85 -5.89
N TYR A 76 22.08 -2.69 -4.58
CA TYR A 76 20.92 -2.76 -3.69
C TYR A 76 20.63 -1.37 -3.15
N ALA A 77 19.35 -1.05 -3.00
CA ALA A 77 18.91 0.22 -2.44
C ALA A 77 17.92 -0.03 -1.29
N MET A 78 17.95 0.88 -0.32
CA MET A 78 17.00 0.92 0.79
C MET A 78 16.26 2.26 0.75
N LYS A 79 14.94 2.20 0.52
CA LYS A 79 14.07 3.34 0.74
C LYS A 79 13.64 3.34 2.21
N LEU A 80 13.91 4.45 2.90
CA LEU A 80 13.50 4.68 4.28
C LEU A 80 12.76 6.02 4.36
N ARG A 81 11.69 6.10 5.16
CA ARG A 81 11.07 7.40 5.45
C ARG A 81 11.98 8.21 6.38
N SER A 82 12.04 9.52 6.16
CA SER A 82 12.83 10.46 6.97
C SER A 82 12.34 10.64 8.42
N ASP A 83 11.29 9.92 8.82
CA ASP A 83 10.78 9.85 10.19
C ASP A 83 10.80 8.43 10.79
N THR A 84 11.57 7.51 10.18
CA THR A 84 11.66 6.10 10.57
C THR A 84 13.13 5.71 10.77
N PRO A 85 13.72 5.88 11.96
CA PRO A 85 15.12 5.54 12.18
C PRO A 85 15.35 4.04 12.17
N LEU A 86 16.56 3.64 11.81
CA LEU A 86 17.05 2.28 12.04
C LEU A 86 17.35 2.09 13.53
N VAL A 87 17.13 0.88 14.01
CA VAL A 87 17.57 0.41 15.34
C VAL A 87 18.50 -0.79 15.24
N GLY A 88 18.80 -1.20 14.00
CA GLY A 88 19.68 -2.31 13.67
C GLY A 88 19.80 -2.51 12.17
N SER A 89 20.58 -3.53 11.79
CA SER A 89 20.82 -3.92 10.39
C SER A 89 20.16 -5.26 10.03
N GLN A 90 19.22 -5.75 10.86
CA GLN A 90 18.61 -7.07 10.73
C GLN A 90 17.91 -7.27 9.37
N ALA A 91 17.38 -6.19 8.76
CA ALA A 91 16.79 -6.25 7.42
C ALA A 91 17.73 -6.82 6.35
N LEU A 92 19.05 -6.61 6.45
CA LEU A 92 20.01 -7.14 5.47
C LEU A 92 20.09 -8.67 5.54
N GLU A 93 20.22 -9.19 6.76
CA GLU A 93 20.27 -10.63 7.00
C GLU A 93 18.94 -11.29 6.66
N TRP A 94 17.83 -10.67 7.06
CA TRP A 94 16.48 -11.10 6.72
C TRP A 94 16.32 -11.20 5.19
N TYR A 95 16.74 -10.17 4.45
CA TYR A 95 16.65 -10.13 3.00
C TYR A 95 17.47 -11.24 2.36
N SER A 96 18.74 -11.35 2.75
CA SER A 96 19.68 -12.35 2.23
C SER A 96 19.15 -13.78 2.40
N ARG A 97 18.68 -14.13 3.61
CA ARG A 97 18.10 -15.46 3.91
C ARG A 97 16.84 -15.74 3.09
N SER A 98 16.09 -14.69 2.75
CA SER A 98 14.82 -14.85 2.04
C SER A 98 14.97 -15.04 0.54
N LEU A 99 16.12 -14.71 -0.05
CA LEU A 99 16.36 -14.82 -1.51
C LEU A 99 16.15 -16.23 -2.06
N VAL A 100 16.35 -17.27 -1.25
CA VAL A 100 16.16 -18.68 -1.65
C VAL A 100 14.72 -19.16 -1.54
N CYS A 101 13.83 -18.39 -0.89
CA CYS A 101 12.46 -18.82 -0.69
C CYS A 101 11.71 -18.89 -2.04
N PRO A 102 10.89 -19.94 -2.27
CA PRO A 102 10.07 -20.02 -3.46
C PRO A 102 9.08 -18.84 -3.52
N ARG A 103 8.64 -18.54 -4.75
CA ARG A 103 7.62 -17.52 -5.02
C ARG A 103 6.78 -17.90 -6.23
N PRO A 104 5.52 -17.45 -6.32
CA PRO A 104 4.71 -17.68 -7.50
C PRO A 104 5.41 -17.20 -8.79
N LYS A 105 5.21 -17.94 -9.88
CA LYS A 105 5.82 -17.61 -11.19
C LYS A 105 5.22 -16.36 -11.83
N GLU A 106 3.92 -16.11 -11.60
CA GLU A 106 3.18 -14.98 -12.20
C GLU A 106 2.14 -14.40 -11.22
N PRO A 107 1.88 -13.08 -11.23
CA PRO A 107 2.58 -12.07 -12.03
C PRO A 107 3.95 -11.73 -11.43
N ARG A 108 5.04 -11.88 -12.21
CA ARG A 108 6.40 -11.56 -11.75
C ARG A 108 6.88 -10.26 -12.40
N VAL A 109 6.84 -9.18 -11.64
CA VAL A 109 7.28 -7.84 -12.07
C VAL A 109 8.74 -7.59 -11.76
N PHE A 110 9.20 -8.09 -10.60
CA PHE A 110 10.56 -7.85 -10.11
C PHE A 110 11.47 -9.08 -10.25
N ARG A 111 12.75 -8.82 -10.52
CA ARG A 111 13.79 -9.85 -10.61
C ARG A 111 14.03 -10.51 -9.27
N GLU A 112 14.20 -9.73 -8.21
CA GLU A 112 14.17 -10.16 -6.82
C GLU A 112 12.93 -9.56 -6.14
N ARG A 113 12.39 -10.22 -5.11
CA ARG A 113 11.29 -9.60 -4.36
C ARG A 113 11.82 -8.40 -3.59
N ILE A 114 10.99 -7.38 -3.41
CA ILE A 114 11.28 -6.23 -2.55
C ILE A 114 10.83 -6.55 -1.13
N LEU A 115 11.72 -6.42 -0.15
CA LEU A 115 11.37 -6.49 1.27
C LEU A 115 10.72 -5.20 1.70
N THR A 116 9.52 -5.29 2.27
CA THR A 116 8.82 -4.17 2.88
C THR A 116 8.41 -4.50 4.31
N CYS A 117 8.06 -3.49 5.10
CA CYS A 117 7.51 -3.73 6.41
C CYS A 117 6.04 -4.18 6.32
N ARG A 118 5.60 -4.92 7.31
CA ARG A 118 4.24 -5.42 7.41
C ARG A 118 3.22 -4.33 7.69
N HIS A 119 3.63 -3.26 8.37
CA HIS A 119 2.74 -2.15 8.71
C HIS A 119 2.28 -1.47 7.42
N PHE A 120 0.96 -1.37 7.19
CA PHE A 120 0.32 -1.01 5.91
C PHE A 120 0.30 -2.09 4.83
N THR A 121 0.84 -3.29 5.05
CA THR A 121 0.61 -4.43 4.16
C THR A 121 -0.70 -5.13 4.50
N ARG A 122 -1.79 -4.73 3.83
CA ARG A 122 -3.16 -5.02 4.27
C ARG A 122 -3.57 -6.47 4.07
N ASN A 123 -4.13 -7.07 5.11
CA ASN A 123 -4.79 -8.36 5.02
C ASN A 123 -6.24 -8.14 4.53
N PRO A 124 -6.58 -8.66 3.34
CA PRO A 124 -7.88 -8.45 2.74
C PRO A 124 -9.00 -9.11 3.55
N GLU A 125 -8.76 -10.05 4.47
CA GLU A 125 -9.79 -10.61 5.35
C GLU A 125 -10.28 -9.62 6.41
N ARG A 126 -9.46 -8.62 6.73
CA ARG A 126 -9.71 -7.62 7.79
C ARG A 126 -9.79 -6.20 7.25
N SER A 127 -9.37 -5.98 6.01
CA SER A 127 -9.36 -4.68 5.36
C SER A 127 -9.85 -4.83 3.92
N PRO A 128 -10.63 -3.88 3.38
CA PRO A 128 -11.10 -3.98 2.00
C PRO A 128 -10.04 -3.62 0.95
N TRP A 129 -8.85 -3.20 1.38
CA TRP A 129 -7.78 -2.77 0.48
C TRP A 129 -7.02 -3.97 -0.10
N LEU A 130 -7.12 -4.12 -1.42
CA LEU A 130 -6.30 -5.05 -2.20
C LEU A 130 -5.06 -4.33 -2.74
N PHE A 131 -4.03 -5.09 -3.13
CA PHE A 131 -2.82 -4.58 -3.79
C PHE A 131 -2.07 -3.52 -2.98
N HIS A 132 -1.94 -3.72 -1.67
CA HIS A 132 -1.51 -2.66 -0.77
C HIS A 132 -0.24 -3.09 0.00
N PRO A 133 0.94 -3.17 -0.65
CA PRO A 133 2.22 -3.36 0.06
C PRO A 133 2.61 -2.08 0.79
N SER A 134 3.24 -2.18 1.95
CA SER A 134 3.70 -0.99 2.68
C SER A 134 4.72 -0.19 1.89
N ASP A 135 4.66 1.14 2.04
CA ASP A 135 5.61 2.07 1.45
C ASP A 135 6.60 2.68 2.45
N ILE A 136 6.52 2.37 3.75
CA ILE A 136 7.35 3.01 4.79
C ILE A 136 8.83 2.72 4.57
N PHE A 137 9.14 1.44 4.44
CA PHE A 137 10.47 0.87 4.30
C PHE A 137 10.47 -0.07 3.10
N MET A 138 11.48 0.00 2.25
CA MET A 138 11.68 -0.98 1.19
C MET A 138 13.16 -1.27 0.98
N LEU A 139 13.53 -2.54 0.85
CA LEU A 139 14.87 -3.01 0.53
C LEU A 139 14.82 -3.98 -0.65
N GLY A 140 15.70 -3.80 -1.63
CA GLY A 140 15.85 -4.77 -2.71
C GLY A 140 16.83 -4.33 -3.77
N LEU A 141 16.83 -5.02 -4.91
CA LEU A 141 17.60 -4.59 -6.07
C LEU A 141 17.21 -3.17 -6.48
N HIS A 142 18.22 -2.35 -6.77
CA HIS A 142 18.04 -0.98 -7.23
C HIS A 142 17.17 -0.90 -8.49
N GLU A 143 17.33 -1.85 -9.42
CA GLU A 143 16.51 -1.93 -10.64
C GLU A 143 15.03 -2.23 -10.35
N ASP A 144 14.74 -3.05 -9.35
CA ASP A 144 13.36 -3.43 -8.98
C ASP A 144 12.66 -2.29 -8.22
N LEU A 145 13.38 -1.61 -7.34
CA LEU A 145 12.89 -0.38 -6.70
C LEU A 145 12.64 0.72 -7.74
N ASN A 146 13.57 0.94 -8.68
CA ASN A 146 13.35 1.86 -9.79
C ASN A 146 12.09 1.49 -10.59
N ARG A 147 11.87 0.19 -10.86
CA ARG A 147 10.67 -0.27 -11.55
C ARG A 147 9.39 0.02 -10.75
N LEU A 148 9.36 -0.23 -9.44
CA LEU A 148 8.21 0.06 -8.58
C LEU A 148 7.86 1.54 -8.54
N TRP A 149 8.86 2.41 -8.41
CA TRP A 149 8.66 3.85 -8.25
C TRP A 149 8.57 4.61 -9.58
N ASN A 150 8.93 3.99 -10.71
CA ASN A 150 8.77 4.57 -12.06
C ASN A 150 7.32 4.46 -12.57
N VAL A 151 6.40 5.01 -11.79
CA VAL A 151 4.98 5.16 -12.13
C VAL A 151 4.66 6.61 -12.47
N ARG A 152 3.54 6.81 -13.17
CA ARG A 152 3.06 8.16 -13.51
C ARG A 152 2.68 8.90 -12.23
N LEU A 153 2.85 10.21 -12.20
CA LEU A 153 2.22 11.03 -11.17
C LEU A 153 0.70 10.99 -11.35
N VAL A 154 -0.02 11.02 -10.25
CA VAL A 154 -1.46 11.23 -10.28
C VAL A 154 -1.70 12.66 -10.75
N THR A 155 -2.43 12.83 -11.84
CA THR A 155 -2.74 14.14 -12.44
C THR A 155 -4.15 14.57 -12.06
N GLY A 156 -4.30 15.85 -11.72
CA GLY A 156 -5.52 16.44 -11.16
C GLY A 156 -6.67 16.68 -12.14
N ASP A 157 -6.55 16.34 -13.43
CA ASP A 157 -7.62 16.57 -14.41
C ASP A 157 -8.87 15.69 -14.20
N ARG A 158 -8.82 14.73 -13.26
CA ARG A 158 -10.02 14.06 -12.73
C ARG A 158 -10.36 14.42 -11.29
N ALA A 159 -9.45 15.12 -10.59
CA ALA A 159 -9.68 15.66 -9.25
C ALA A 159 -10.52 16.96 -9.28
N LEU A 160 -10.46 17.73 -10.38
CA LEU A 160 -11.26 18.94 -10.57
C LEU A 160 -12.76 18.67 -10.74
N HIS A 161 -13.18 17.55 -11.32
CA HIS A 161 -14.61 17.20 -11.44
C HIS A 161 -15.31 16.93 -10.10
N ALA A 162 -14.56 16.71 -9.01
CA ALA A 162 -15.12 16.64 -7.67
C ALA A 162 -15.28 18.03 -7.02
N ALA A 163 -14.57 19.04 -7.50
CA ALA A 163 -14.56 20.41 -6.95
C ALA A 163 -15.41 21.38 -7.78
N SER A 164 -15.45 21.25 -9.10
CA SER A 164 -16.41 21.94 -9.97
C SER A 164 -17.59 21.01 -10.22
N GLY A 165 -18.72 21.26 -9.55
CA GLY A 165 -19.98 20.51 -9.71
C GLY A 165 -20.62 20.56 -11.11
N THR A 166 -19.83 20.69 -12.17
CA THR A 166 -20.24 20.92 -13.55
C THR A 166 -19.35 20.08 -14.46
N GLY A 167 -19.74 18.82 -14.67
CA GLY A 167 -19.03 17.89 -15.55
C GLY A 167 -19.83 16.61 -15.74
N SER A 168 -20.64 16.61 -16.79
CA SER A 168 -21.66 15.63 -17.16
C SER A 168 -21.21 14.17 -17.22
N THR A 169 -21.65 13.36 -16.25
CA THR A 169 -22.47 12.16 -16.51
C THR A 169 -23.43 11.99 -15.33
N GLN A 170 -24.64 12.53 -15.47
CA GLN A 170 -25.73 12.38 -14.51
C GLN A 170 -26.17 10.90 -14.44
N LEU A 171 -25.67 10.16 -13.46
CA LEU A 171 -26.59 9.43 -12.60
C LEU A 171 -26.70 10.26 -11.33
N ALA A 172 -27.89 10.80 -11.07
CA ALA A 172 -28.19 11.61 -9.89
C ALA A 172 -28.11 10.75 -8.62
N TRP A 173 -26.90 10.54 -8.11
CA TRP A 173 -26.67 9.92 -6.80
C TRP A 173 -26.73 11.01 -5.74
N LYS A 174 -27.47 10.77 -4.64
CA LYS A 174 -27.53 11.70 -3.50
C LYS A 174 -26.12 11.93 -2.92
N PRO A 175 -25.81 13.10 -2.33
CA PRO A 175 -24.47 13.46 -1.84
C PRO A 175 -23.85 12.43 -0.89
N ARG A 176 -24.67 11.82 -0.01
CA ARG A 176 -24.24 10.73 0.87
C ARG A 176 -23.77 9.49 0.09
N THR A 177 -24.46 9.13 -0.99
CA THR A 177 -24.12 7.97 -1.83
C THR A 177 -22.85 8.19 -2.65
N GLN A 178 -22.55 9.44 -3.03
CA GLN A 178 -21.34 9.82 -3.75
C GLN A 178 -20.10 9.80 -2.85
N MET A 179 -20.21 10.34 -1.62
CA MET A 179 -19.17 10.26 -0.58
C MET A 179 -18.87 8.81 -0.20
N VAL A 180 -19.94 8.02 -0.11
CA VAL A 180 -19.90 6.59 0.11
C VAL A 180 -19.23 5.87 -1.05
N CYS A 181 -19.62 6.09 -2.31
CA CYS A 181 -18.98 5.46 -3.46
C CYS A 181 -17.51 5.89 -3.63
N ALA A 182 -17.16 7.15 -3.38
CA ALA A 182 -15.77 7.62 -3.36
C ALA A 182 -14.95 6.92 -2.25
N ALA A 183 -15.53 6.80 -1.04
CA ALA A 183 -14.94 6.09 0.08
C ALA A 183 -14.94 4.55 -0.07
N ILE A 184 -15.87 3.96 -0.82
CA ILE A 184 -15.97 2.52 -1.11
C ILE A 184 -14.99 2.14 -2.23
N TRP A 185 -14.87 2.95 -3.28
CA TRP A 185 -14.38 2.50 -4.58
C TRP A 185 -13.09 3.14 -5.07
N GLY A 186 -12.58 4.19 -4.41
CA GLY A 186 -11.47 4.97 -4.97
C GLY A 186 -11.81 5.33 -6.41
N CYS A 187 -12.84 6.16 -6.60
CA CYS A 187 -13.46 6.38 -7.92
C CYS A 187 -12.49 7.01 -8.95
N ASP A 188 -11.32 7.46 -8.50
CA ASP A 188 -10.25 8.05 -9.28
C ASP A 188 -8.86 7.69 -8.70
N GLU A 189 -7.81 7.75 -9.52
CA GLU A 189 -6.41 7.50 -9.11
C GLU A 189 -6.01 8.42 -7.93
N SER A 190 -6.61 9.61 -7.84
CA SER A 190 -6.44 10.58 -6.75
C SER A 190 -6.94 10.12 -5.38
N GLN A 191 -7.87 9.16 -5.31
CA GLN A 191 -8.50 8.69 -4.07
C GLN A 191 -7.88 7.40 -3.52
N GLN A 192 -6.87 6.84 -4.19
CA GLN A 192 -6.19 5.63 -3.73
C GLN A 192 -5.20 5.95 -2.62
N ALA A 193 -5.08 5.05 -1.64
CA ALA A 193 -3.95 5.07 -0.72
C ALA A 193 -2.64 4.99 -1.52
N PRO A 194 -1.58 5.74 -1.15
CA PRO A 194 -0.31 5.73 -1.86
C PRO A 194 0.20 4.32 -2.19
N GLU A 195 0.18 3.43 -1.21
CA GLU A 195 0.57 2.03 -1.30
C GLU A 195 -0.15 1.29 -2.42
N GLN A 196 -1.48 1.46 -2.48
CA GLN A 196 -2.33 0.82 -3.48
C GLN A 196 -2.08 1.39 -4.87
N TYR A 197 -1.93 2.71 -4.99
CA TYR A 197 -1.64 3.35 -6.27
C TYR A 197 -0.32 2.88 -6.85
N LEU A 198 0.75 2.89 -6.05
CA LEU A 198 2.09 2.49 -6.47
C LEU A 198 2.06 1.08 -7.06
N TRP A 199 1.48 0.13 -6.32
CA TRP A 199 1.49 -1.25 -6.76
C TRP A 199 0.59 -1.51 -7.97
N LEU A 200 -0.62 -0.93 -8.00
CA LEU A 200 -1.51 -1.07 -9.15
C LEU A 200 -0.94 -0.42 -10.42
N ALA A 201 -0.33 0.76 -10.30
CA ALA A 201 0.30 1.43 -11.44
C ALA A 201 1.47 0.60 -11.98
N CYS A 202 2.28 0.02 -11.09
CA CYS A 202 3.36 -0.88 -11.45
C CYS A 202 2.84 -2.14 -12.18
N LEU A 203 1.83 -2.81 -11.62
CA LEU A 203 1.19 -3.98 -12.24
C LEU A 203 0.59 -3.69 -13.61
N ARG A 204 -0.09 -2.54 -13.77
CA ARG A 204 -0.66 -2.13 -15.07
C ARG A 204 0.43 -1.93 -16.11
N ARG A 205 1.54 -1.31 -15.71
CA ARG A 205 2.65 -0.98 -16.60
C ARG A 205 3.49 -2.19 -16.99
N PHE A 206 3.78 -3.09 -16.04
CA PHE A 206 4.80 -4.11 -16.22
C PHE A 206 4.30 -5.55 -16.19
N ALA A 207 3.07 -5.82 -15.72
CA ALA A 207 2.48 -7.16 -15.69
C ALA A 207 1.38 -7.38 -16.74
N GLY A 208 1.26 -6.50 -17.74
CA GLY A 208 0.24 -6.62 -18.79
C GLY A 208 -1.21 -6.42 -18.29
N LEU A 209 -1.38 -5.84 -17.09
CA LEU A 209 -2.69 -5.66 -16.48
C LEU A 209 -3.39 -4.34 -16.84
N ALA A 210 -2.82 -3.57 -17.79
CA ALA A 210 -3.36 -2.28 -18.25
C ALA A 210 -4.83 -2.36 -18.70
N ALA A 211 -5.24 -3.45 -19.35
CA ALA A 211 -6.61 -3.64 -19.84
C ALA A 211 -7.63 -3.91 -18.72
N ARG A 212 -7.20 -4.27 -17.51
CA ARG A 212 -8.10 -4.61 -16.40
C ARG A 212 -8.57 -3.36 -15.66
N LYS A 213 -9.63 -2.73 -16.19
CA LYS A 213 -10.30 -1.57 -15.58
C LYS A 213 -10.90 -1.85 -14.18
N SER A 214 -11.14 -3.12 -13.83
CA SER A 214 -11.88 -3.54 -12.63
C SER A 214 -11.03 -3.91 -11.41
N LEU A 215 -9.70 -3.81 -11.47
CA LEU A 215 -8.81 -4.23 -10.36
C LEU A 215 -9.08 -3.47 -9.05
N ILE A 216 -9.58 -2.24 -9.15
CA ILE A 216 -9.88 -1.35 -8.02
C ILE A 216 -11.31 -1.59 -7.50
N ARG A 217 -12.22 -2.03 -8.37
CA ARG A 217 -13.64 -1.67 -8.24
C ARG A 217 -14.53 -2.68 -7.56
N ILE A 218 -14.11 -3.93 -7.29
CA ILE A 218 -14.89 -4.91 -6.49
C ILE A 218 -13.93 -5.98 -5.92
N PRO A 219 -13.94 -6.27 -4.60
CA PRO A 219 -13.39 -7.51 -4.05
C PRO A 219 -14.15 -8.69 -4.69
N SER A 220 -13.50 -9.33 -5.65
CA SER A 220 -13.96 -10.56 -6.28
C SER A 220 -12.94 -11.65 -5.94
N PRO A 221 -13.33 -12.94 -5.94
CA PRO A 221 -12.38 -14.03 -5.75
C PRO A 221 -11.17 -13.93 -6.69
N SER A 222 -11.37 -13.46 -7.93
CA SER A 222 -10.28 -13.22 -8.89
C SER A 222 -9.36 -12.06 -8.52
N ASN A 223 -9.90 -10.94 -8.01
CA ASN A 223 -9.07 -9.80 -7.61
C ASN A 223 -8.33 -10.07 -6.30
N LEU A 224 -8.97 -10.78 -5.36
CA LEU A 224 -8.33 -11.27 -4.14
C LEU A 224 -7.15 -12.18 -4.47
N TRP A 225 -7.41 -13.22 -5.27
CA TRP A 225 -6.39 -14.16 -5.72
C TRP A 225 -5.23 -13.44 -6.41
N LEU A 226 -5.54 -12.49 -7.31
CA LEU A 226 -4.52 -11.73 -8.02
C LEU A 226 -3.72 -10.83 -7.07
N SER A 227 -4.39 -10.17 -6.12
CA SER A 227 -3.73 -9.34 -5.10
C SER A 227 -2.74 -10.16 -4.29
N GLU A 228 -3.20 -11.22 -3.63
CA GLU A 228 -2.37 -12.09 -2.79
C GLU A 228 -1.19 -12.68 -3.56
N ARG A 229 -1.47 -13.23 -4.74
CA ARG A 229 -0.44 -13.85 -5.59
C ARG A 229 0.56 -12.83 -6.09
N SER A 230 0.11 -11.64 -6.49
CA SER A 230 1.00 -10.56 -6.94
C SER A 230 1.88 -10.05 -5.80
N LEU A 231 1.35 -9.96 -4.58
CA LEU A 231 2.11 -9.57 -3.40
C LEU A 231 3.18 -10.62 -3.09
N LEU A 232 2.81 -11.91 -2.98
CA LEU A 232 3.76 -13.00 -2.72
C LEU A 232 4.83 -13.16 -3.81
N ALA A 233 4.48 -12.90 -5.06
CA ALA A 233 5.40 -13.00 -6.19
C ALA A 233 6.44 -11.87 -6.20
N ASN A 234 6.17 -10.72 -5.59
CA ASN A 234 6.97 -9.51 -5.77
C ASN A 234 7.49 -8.90 -4.46
N PHE A 235 6.94 -9.29 -3.31
CA PHE A 235 7.31 -8.73 -2.03
C PHE A 235 7.62 -9.80 -0.99
N TYR A 236 8.52 -9.42 -0.10
CA TYR A 236 8.64 -10.01 1.21
C TYR A 236 8.05 -9.04 2.24
N THR A 237 7.57 -9.57 3.36
CA THR A 237 7.10 -8.74 4.48
C THR A 237 7.67 -9.25 5.79
N ALA A 238 8.06 -8.33 6.66
CA ALA A 238 8.51 -8.65 8.01
C ALA A 238 8.01 -7.59 9.02
N GLU A 239 8.02 -7.95 10.30
CA GLU A 239 7.71 -7.01 11.38
C GLU A 239 8.81 -5.95 11.48
N THR A 240 8.49 -4.82 12.11
CA THR A 240 9.44 -3.70 12.25
C THR A 240 10.68 -4.08 13.05
N ASP A 241 10.50 -4.94 14.05
CA ASP A 241 11.58 -5.40 14.92
C ASP A 241 12.54 -6.34 14.15
N ASP A 242 12.01 -7.23 13.32
CA ASP A 242 12.79 -8.12 12.45
C ASP A 242 13.58 -7.34 11.38
N LEU A 243 13.08 -6.16 11.00
CA LEU A 243 13.74 -5.26 10.05
C LEU A 243 14.75 -4.34 10.71
N GLY A 244 14.72 -4.19 12.04
CA GLY A 244 15.52 -3.19 12.73
C GLY A 244 15.08 -1.76 12.42
N ILE A 245 13.77 -1.50 12.31
CA ILE A 245 13.23 -0.15 12.08
C ILE A 245 12.28 0.27 13.20
N ARG A 246 12.26 1.57 13.52
CA ARG A 246 11.29 2.12 14.48
C ARG A 246 10.29 3.03 13.76
N LEU A 247 9.00 2.72 13.88
CA LEU A 247 7.95 3.56 13.33
C LEU A 247 7.79 4.86 14.13
N PRO A 248 7.42 5.98 13.49
CA PRO A 248 7.12 7.21 14.23
C PRO A 248 5.90 7.00 15.15
N PRO A 249 5.85 7.64 16.33
CA PRO A 249 4.79 7.43 17.33
C PRO A 249 3.37 7.55 16.78
N ARG A 250 3.12 8.53 15.91
CA ARG A 250 1.83 8.74 15.22
C ARG A 250 1.34 7.54 14.42
N ILE A 251 2.26 6.72 13.90
CA ILE A 251 1.96 5.48 13.17
C ILE A 251 1.90 4.31 14.15
N ALA A 252 2.83 4.22 15.11
CA ALA A 252 2.91 3.14 16.09
C ALA A 252 1.68 3.07 17.02
N VAL A 253 1.21 4.22 17.51
CA VAL A 253 0.10 4.35 18.47
C VAL A 253 -1.27 4.43 17.75
N GLY A 254 -1.27 4.58 16.42
CA GLY A 254 -2.50 4.67 15.63
C GLY A 254 -3.30 5.96 15.86
N GLU A 255 -2.63 7.05 16.25
CA GLU A 255 -3.21 8.36 16.63
C GLU A 255 -4.08 9.01 15.55
N PHE A 256 -4.06 8.52 14.32
CA PHE A 256 -4.99 8.97 13.28
C PHE A 256 -6.46 8.59 13.51
N GLY A 257 -6.83 7.98 14.64
CA GLY A 257 -8.23 7.75 15.03
C GLY A 257 -9.00 6.76 14.15
N PHE A 258 -8.40 6.23 13.08
CA PHE A 258 -9.01 5.24 12.21
C PHE A 258 -8.55 3.83 12.61
N LYS A 259 -9.49 2.94 12.91
CA LYS A 259 -9.23 1.50 13.12
C LYS A 259 -8.44 0.87 11.96
N VAL A 260 -8.53 1.45 10.76
CA VAL A 260 -7.85 1.02 9.53
C VAL A 260 -6.34 1.18 9.62
N SER A 261 -5.74 2.10 10.38
CA SER A 261 -4.27 2.20 10.52
C SER A 261 -3.67 1.22 11.53
N ARG A 262 -4.48 0.34 12.14
CA ARG A 262 -4.00 -0.60 13.16
C ARG A 262 -3.20 -1.75 12.54
N PRO A 263 -2.09 -2.18 13.17
CA PRO A 263 -1.36 -3.39 12.77
C PRO A 263 -2.24 -4.64 12.64
N SER A 264 -3.34 -4.70 13.41
CA SER A 264 -4.32 -5.80 13.37
C SER A 264 -5.03 -5.97 12.01
N THR A 265 -5.03 -4.95 11.14
CA THR A 265 -5.60 -5.04 9.78
C THR A 265 -4.58 -5.47 8.73
N CYS A 266 -3.32 -5.68 9.11
CA CYS A 266 -2.23 -6.12 8.25
C CYS A 266 -1.98 -7.63 8.40
N TYR A 267 -1.27 -8.24 7.45
CA TYR A 267 -0.96 -9.69 7.46
C TYR A 267 -0.02 -10.09 8.60
N SER A 268 -0.36 -11.11 9.39
CA SER A 268 0.53 -12.10 10.02
C SER A 268 1.90 -12.38 9.40
N ASN A 269 3.00 -12.56 10.16
CA ASN A 269 4.12 -13.40 9.67
C ASN A 269 3.60 -14.83 9.40
N GLU A 270 2.91 -15.41 10.38
CA GLU A 270 2.27 -16.73 10.25
C GLU A 270 1.24 -16.76 9.10
N GLU A 271 0.43 -15.71 8.93
CA GLU A 271 -0.50 -15.67 7.81
C GLU A 271 0.19 -15.54 6.46
N TRP A 272 1.28 -14.76 6.37
CA TRP A 272 2.06 -14.61 5.16
C TRP A 272 2.74 -15.92 4.76
N GLU A 273 3.28 -16.66 5.74
CA GLU A 273 3.85 -18.00 5.54
C GLU A 273 2.79 -19.00 5.07
N ARG A 274 1.62 -19.03 5.74
CA ARG A 274 0.48 -19.86 5.33
C ARG A 274 0.01 -19.52 3.91
N LEU A 275 -0.01 -18.23 3.56
CA LEU A 275 -0.34 -17.76 2.22
C LEU A 275 0.72 -18.22 1.21
N SER A 276 2.00 -18.05 1.55
CA SER A 276 3.13 -18.45 0.71
C SER A 276 3.10 -19.95 0.42
N ALA A 277 2.88 -20.79 1.43
CA ALA A 277 2.71 -22.24 1.27
C ALA A 277 1.54 -22.58 0.35
N LEU A 278 0.37 -21.98 0.61
CA LEU A 278 -0.85 -22.19 -0.19
C LEU A 278 -0.63 -21.88 -1.69
N TYR A 279 0.02 -20.76 -1.99
CA TYR A 279 0.20 -20.28 -3.37
C TYR A 279 1.47 -20.80 -4.05
N SER A 280 2.39 -21.42 -3.29
CA SER A 280 3.52 -22.16 -3.85
C SER A 280 3.08 -23.52 -4.41
N GLU A 281 2.07 -24.14 -3.80
CA GLU A 281 1.56 -25.46 -4.17
C GLU A 281 0.39 -25.43 -5.17
N ASN A 282 -0.45 -24.37 -5.16
CA ASN A 282 -1.67 -24.31 -5.96
C ASN A 282 -1.71 -23.15 -6.98
N PRO A 283 -1.74 -23.43 -8.30
CA PRO A 283 -1.79 -22.40 -9.34
C PRO A 283 -3.20 -21.85 -9.63
N ARG A 284 -4.27 -22.44 -9.09
CA ARG A 284 -5.66 -22.05 -9.41
C ARG A 284 -6.29 -21.18 -8.31
N PRO A 285 -7.25 -20.32 -8.64
CA PRO A 285 -8.05 -19.60 -7.65
C PRO A 285 -8.82 -20.59 -6.78
N PHE A 286 -8.25 -20.91 -5.62
CA PHE A 286 -8.88 -21.83 -4.68
C PHE A 286 -10.16 -21.20 -4.12
N SER A 287 -11.15 -22.04 -3.82
CA SER A 287 -12.50 -21.74 -3.33
C SER A 287 -12.55 -21.07 -1.92
N ARG A 288 -11.49 -20.38 -1.49
CA ARG A 288 -11.55 -19.45 -0.34
C ARG A 288 -12.44 -18.24 -0.59
N GLY A 289 -12.82 -18.01 -1.85
CA GLY A 289 -13.63 -16.88 -2.29
C GLY A 289 -14.83 -16.62 -1.38
N LEU A 290 -15.61 -17.63 -1.02
CA LEU A 290 -16.83 -17.40 -0.23
C LEU A 290 -16.55 -17.14 1.27
N PRO A 291 -15.81 -17.96 2.03
CA PRO A 291 -15.54 -17.68 3.44
C PRO A 291 -14.73 -16.41 3.68
N THR A 292 -13.70 -16.15 2.86
CA THR A 292 -12.88 -14.93 2.97
C THR A 292 -13.70 -13.70 2.60
N LEU A 293 -14.56 -13.78 1.58
CA LEU A 293 -15.47 -12.69 1.23
C LEU A 293 -16.53 -12.45 2.31
N LEU A 294 -17.04 -13.50 2.95
CA LEU A 294 -17.95 -13.35 4.09
C LEU A 294 -17.23 -12.73 5.30
N ARG A 295 -15.95 -13.07 5.53
CA ARG A 295 -15.12 -12.40 6.55
C ARG A 295 -14.88 -10.93 6.20
N GLN A 296 -14.57 -10.62 4.95
CA GLN A 296 -14.49 -9.25 4.42
C GLN A 296 -15.76 -8.46 4.67
N VAL A 297 -16.91 -9.01 4.26
CA VAL A 297 -18.22 -8.40 4.47
C VAL A 297 -18.44 -8.17 5.96
N ARG A 298 -18.18 -9.16 6.82
CA ARG A 298 -18.29 -9.01 8.29
C ARG A 298 -17.34 -7.98 8.87
N ALA A 299 -16.13 -7.85 8.35
CA ALA A 299 -15.18 -6.80 8.75
C ALA A 299 -15.70 -5.42 8.34
N MET A 300 -16.20 -5.28 7.11
CA MET A 300 -16.83 -4.04 6.63
C MET A 300 -18.08 -3.66 7.45
N LEU A 301 -18.87 -4.64 7.91
CA LEU A 301 -20.03 -4.40 8.77
C LEU A 301 -19.65 -3.93 10.18
N ARG A 302 -18.51 -4.39 10.71
CA ARG A 302 -18.01 -4.00 12.04
C ARG A 302 -17.40 -2.60 12.08
N ASP A 303 -17.05 -2.02 10.92
CA ASP A 303 -16.20 -0.83 10.84
C ASP A 303 -16.91 0.38 10.20
N GLU A 304 -18.23 0.53 10.41
CA GLU A 304 -19.10 1.58 9.83
C GLU A 304 -19.12 1.67 8.30
N HIS A 305 -18.41 0.77 7.61
CA HIS A 305 -18.36 0.66 6.16
C HIS A 305 -19.57 -0.07 5.59
N ILE A 306 -20.75 0.16 6.18
CA ILE A 306 -22.04 -0.47 5.85
C ILE A 306 -22.37 -0.36 4.37
N HIS A 307 -21.94 0.75 3.77
CA HIS A 307 -22.18 1.01 2.39
C HIS A 307 -21.29 0.20 1.43
N ARG A 308 -20.09 -0.23 1.85
CA ARG A 308 -19.24 -1.16 1.08
C ARG A 308 -19.95 -2.52 0.90
N VAL A 309 -20.72 -2.92 1.92
CA VAL A 309 -21.53 -4.14 1.89
C VAL A 309 -22.74 -4.01 0.97
N TRP A 310 -23.44 -2.88 1.00
CA TRP A 310 -24.52 -2.59 0.04
C TRP A 310 -24.05 -2.63 -1.40
N ALA A 311 -22.89 -2.06 -1.67
CA ALA A 311 -22.28 -2.07 -2.99
C ALA A 311 -21.89 -3.49 -3.44
N HIS A 312 -21.34 -4.30 -2.54
CA HIS A 312 -21.10 -5.71 -2.81
C HIS A 312 -22.39 -6.47 -3.13
N MET A 313 -23.49 -6.24 -2.41
CA MET A 313 -24.79 -6.84 -2.70
C MET A 313 -25.37 -6.44 -4.05
N LEU A 314 -25.19 -5.18 -4.46
CA LEU A 314 -25.78 -4.65 -5.69
C LEU A 314 -25.08 -5.15 -6.96
N PHE A 315 -23.75 -5.37 -6.89
CA PHE A 315 -22.94 -5.64 -8.08
C PHE A 315 -22.38 -7.07 -8.18
N HIS A 316 -22.53 -7.90 -7.14
CA HIS A 316 -22.10 -9.29 -7.21
C HIS A 316 -23.04 -10.14 -8.08
N ARG A 317 -22.50 -10.94 -9.00
CA ARG A 317 -23.28 -11.74 -9.96
C ARG A 317 -23.94 -13.00 -9.33
N ASP A 318 -23.39 -13.49 -8.22
CA ASP A 318 -23.92 -14.66 -7.49
C ASP A 318 -25.11 -14.30 -6.57
N GLY A 319 -26.30 -14.84 -6.88
CA GLY A 319 -27.53 -14.62 -6.11
C GLY A 319 -27.58 -15.31 -4.74
N ALA A 320 -26.92 -16.44 -4.55
CA ALA A 320 -26.89 -17.15 -3.26
C ALA A 320 -26.05 -16.39 -2.24
N LEU A 321 -24.91 -15.87 -2.69
CA LEU A 321 -24.03 -15.01 -1.90
C LEU A 321 -24.72 -13.70 -1.50
N ARG A 322 -25.46 -13.05 -2.41
CA ARG A 322 -26.28 -11.86 -2.07
C ARG A 322 -27.27 -12.13 -0.95
N ARG A 323 -27.98 -13.28 -0.98
CA ARG A 323 -28.91 -13.68 0.09
C ARG A 323 -28.21 -13.89 1.43
N ARG A 324 -27.03 -14.52 1.42
CA ARG A 324 -26.25 -14.82 2.63
C ARG A 324 -25.67 -13.55 3.27
N VAL A 325 -25.19 -12.61 2.46
CA VAL A 325 -24.73 -11.29 2.94
C VAL A 325 -25.90 -10.49 3.51
N ARG A 326 -27.11 -10.58 2.93
CA ARG A 326 -28.33 -9.94 3.47
C ARG A 326 -28.70 -10.51 4.84
N SER A 327 -28.56 -11.81 5.03
CA SER A 327 -28.81 -12.46 6.33
C SER A 327 -27.81 -12.01 7.40
N LEU A 328 -26.51 -12.00 7.10
CA LEU A 328 -25.48 -11.51 8.02
C LEU A 328 -25.69 -10.05 8.41
N PHE A 329 -26.22 -9.24 7.49
CA PHE A 329 -26.54 -7.85 7.75
C PHE A 329 -27.67 -7.69 8.78
N ARG A 330 -28.79 -8.39 8.58
CA ARG A 330 -29.91 -8.38 9.54
C ARG A 330 -29.48 -8.85 10.92
N GLN A 331 -28.64 -9.88 11.00
CA GLN A 331 -28.08 -10.37 12.27
C GLN A 331 -27.21 -9.33 12.96
N ALA A 332 -26.43 -8.55 12.21
CA ALA A 332 -25.59 -7.49 12.76
C ALA A 332 -26.41 -6.25 13.21
N GLU A 333 -27.51 -5.94 12.53
CA GLU A 333 -28.46 -4.90 12.97
C GLU A 333 -29.21 -5.28 14.25
N GLN A 334 -29.54 -6.57 14.42
CA GLN A 334 -30.20 -7.10 15.61
C GLN A 334 -29.28 -7.22 16.84
N ALA A 335 -27.95 -7.16 16.65
CA ALA A 335 -26.95 -7.27 17.71
C ALA A 335 -26.42 -5.91 18.20
N LYS A 336 -27.00 -4.80 17.71
CA LYS A 336 -26.83 -3.44 18.24
C LYS A 336 -28.06 -3.09 19.07
#